data_AF-A0A7C7PRC0-F1
#
_entry.id   AF-A0A7C7PRC0-F1
#
_cell.length_a   1.000
_cell.length_b   1.000
_cell.length_c   1.000
_cell.angle_alpha   90.00
_cell.angle_beta   90.00
_cell.angle_gamma   90.00
#
_symmetry.space_group_name_H-M   'P 1'
#
loop_
_entity.id
_entity.type
_entity.pdbx_description
1 polymer ?
#
loop_
_entity_poly.entity_id
_entity_poly.type
_entity_poly.pdbx_seq_one_letter_code
_entity_poly.pdbx_strand_id
1 'polypeptide(L)'
;MSTARCVWRTTLLLGLFMGLYAPVTNALSAQILGLSEATIEDINAAFNSGTLTSERLVELYLARIQAYDQDGPRLNAVLWLNDQALETARILDEERRMSGPRSPLHGIPVVLKDNIDTADMPTTAGSLLLAGSLPPDDAFIVEKLRNAGAIILAKLNMSELASGVTMSSVGGFIRNPHDIERSPAGSSGGTGAAISAAFAQLGIGTDTGGSVRGPTTANGIAGLKPTHGLLSRDGIVPLALSFDMAGPMARHVYDVAAMLGVMTGIDPDDVATSKSSNRFETNYTQFLDVSALGDARIGIARDFLGQDTEVDWIIEASLEAMRAEGATVVDVHFPQWFLDVKGDWYTTIRWREFRAQIPEYLATIGREYPKTLSEMVERSMKIMSLTPEGGTPNPTRWSLLVQEEESGTLDDHEYIAMKNYGLPMAQ
;
A
#
# COMPACT_ATOMS: atom_id res chain seq x y z
N MET A 1 56.04 10.00 87.29
CA MET A 1 56.26 9.81 85.84
C MET A 1 55.40 10.81 85.09
N SER A 2 56.03 11.66 84.27
CA SER A 2 55.49 12.47 83.15
C SER A 2 54.17 13.26 83.37
N THR A 3 54.18 14.59 83.61
CA THR A 3 54.13 15.71 82.63
C THR A 3 53.11 15.54 81.48
N ALA A 4 52.37 16.51 80.95
CA ALA A 4 51.89 17.84 81.32
C ALA A 4 51.08 18.34 80.07
N ARG A 5 50.26 19.38 80.28
CA ARG A 5 49.84 20.44 79.33
C ARG A 5 48.53 20.31 78.52
N CYS A 6 47.67 21.26 78.87
CA CYS A 6 46.57 21.90 78.13
C CYS A 6 47.09 22.72 76.93
N VAL A 7 46.33 22.73 75.82
CA VAL A 7 46.39 23.76 74.76
C VAL A 7 44.98 24.01 74.22
N TRP A 8 44.54 25.26 74.27
CA TRP A 8 43.37 25.80 73.55
C TRP A 8 43.73 26.04 72.08
N ARG A 9 42.78 25.86 71.15
CA ARG A 9 42.78 26.59 69.88
C ARG A 9 41.39 26.69 69.24
N THR A 10 41.09 27.93 68.88
CA THR A 10 39.90 28.47 68.25
C THR A 10 39.95 28.29 66.72
N THR A 11 38.77 28.43 66.09
CA THR A 11 38.48 29.15 64.83
C THR A 11 38.16 28.39 63.52
N LEU A 12 37.13 28.94 62.86
CA LEU A 12 36.92 29.19 61.42
C LEU A 12 36.08 28.19 60.59
N LEU A 13 34.80 28.56 60.45
CA LEU A 13 33.95 28.31 59.27
C LEU A 13 34.58 28.95 58.03
N LEU A 14 34.76 28.16 56.96
CA LEU A 14 34.88 28.65 55.59
C LEU A 14 33.87 27.89 54.72
N GLY A 15 32.93 28.64 54.15
CA GLY A 15 32.02 28.15 53.12
C GLY A 15 32.77 27.95 51.80
N LEU A 16 32.47 26.85 51.12
CA LEU A 16 32.91 26.59 49.76
C LEU A 16 31.68 26.67 48.84
N PHE A 17 31.60 27.76 48.06
CA PHE A 17 30.75 27.85 46.88
C PHE A 17 31.37 26.96 45.80
N MET A 18 30.76 25.82 45.50
CA MET A 18 31.02 25.06 44.28
C MET A 18 29.87 25.29 43.30
N GLY A 19 30.00 26.34 42.48
CA GLY A 19 29.28 26.45 41.22
C GLY A 19 29.99 25.59 40.20
N LEU A 20 29.47 24.40 39.90
CA LEU A 20 29.90 23.59 38.78
C LEU A 20 29.05 23.95 37.56
N TYR A 21 29.70 24.63 36.62
CA TYR A 21 29.25 24.81 35.24
C TYR A 21 28.97 23.45 34.60
N ALA A 22 27.72 23.18 34.25
CA ALA A 22 27.40 22.13 33.28
C ALA A 22 27.70 22.67 31.87
N PRO A 23 28.52 21.99 31.05
CA PRO A 23 28.59 22.32 29.64
C PRO A 23 27.32 21.77 28.99
N VAL A 24 26.37 22.63 28.64
CA VAL A 24 25.32 22.31 27.68
C VAL A 24 25.96 22.36 26.30
N THR A 25 26.64 21.29 25.91
CA THR A 25 26.98 21.06 24.50
C THR A 25 25.80 20.33 23.88
N ASN A 26 24.80 21.08 23.41
CA ASN A 26 23.89 20.58 22.38
C ASN A 26 24.71 20.43 21.10
N ALA A 27 25.35 19.29 20.93
CA ALA A 27 25.82 18.86 19.62
C ALA A 27 24.55 18.62 18.79
N LEU A 28 24.20 19.60 17.94
CA LEU A 28 23.28 19.42 16.82
C LEU A 28 23.91 18.40 15.87
N SER A 29 23.74 17.11 16.18
CA SER A 29 23.81 16.10 15.14
C SER A 29 22.64 16.39 14.22
N ALA A 30 22.92 16.74 12.96
CA ALA A 30 21.89 16.72 11.93
C ALA A 30 21.36 15.29 11.90
N GLN A 31 20.15 15.09 12.44
CA GLN A 31 19.50 13.79 12.44
C GLN A 31 19.27 13.46 10.96
N ILE A 32 20.04 12.52 10.42
CA ILE A 32 19.83 12.03 9.06
C ILE A 32 18.49 11.32 9.09
N LEU A 33 17.47 11.90 8.44
CA LEU A 33 16.17 11.26 8.31
C LEU A 33 16.32 10.02 7.42
N GLY A 34 16.33 8.84 8.04
CA GLY A 34 16.37 7.57 7.31
C GLY A 34 15.04 7.34 6.60
N LEU A 35 14.99 7.49 5.27
CA LEU A 35 13.76 7.32 4.48
C LEU A 35 13.05 5.99 4.73
N SER A 36 13.80 4.92 5.03
CA SER A 36 13.27 3.60 5.30
C SER A 36 12.62 3.47 6.69
N GLU A 37 12.95 4.33 7.64
CA GLU A 37 12.51 4.24 9.05
C GLU A 37 11.58 5.39 9.46
N ALA A 38 11.62 6.51 8.73
CA ALA A 38 10.82 7.68 9.03
C ALA A 38 9.33 7.42 8.81
N THR A 39 8.53 7.81 9.80
CA THR A 39 7.07 7.91 9.70
C THR A 39 6.66 9.26 9.10
N ILE A 40 5.38 9.38 8.76
CA ILE A 40 4.79 10.68 8.37
C ILE A 40 4.89 11.72 9.49
N GLU A 41 4.88 11.30 10.76
CA GLU A 41 5.07 12.21 11.89
C GLU A 41 6.50 12.78 11.88
N ASP A 42 7.51 11.92 11.71
CA ASP A 42 8.92 12.34 11.64
C ASP A 42 9.18 13.29 10.46
N ILE A 43 8.59 12.97 9.30
CA ILE A 43 8.69 13.81 8.09
C ILE A 43 8.03 15.17 8.33
N ASN A 44 6.84 15.21 8.94
CA ASN A 44 6.19 16.48 9.26
C ASN A 44 6.98 17.28 10.30
N ALA A 45 7.61 16.64 11.28
CA ALA A 45 8.51 17.32 12.21
C ALA A 45 9.74 17.93 11.50
N ALA A 46 10.29 17.24 10.50
CA ALA A 46 11.38 17.75 9.67
C ALA A 46 10.94 18.92 8.77
N PHE A 47 9.74 18.83 8.17
CA PHE A 47 9.14 19.94 7.43
C PHE A 47 8.91 21.17 8.32
N ASN A 48 8.34 20.97 9.52
CA ASN A 48 8.03 22.06 10.45
C ASN A 48 9.30 22.74 11.01
N SER A 49 10.40 22.00 11.14
CA SER A 49 11.70 22.56 11.56
C SER A 49 12.50 23.18 10.40
N GLY A 50 12.04 23.05 9.15
CA GLY A 50 12.74 23.53 7.96
C GLY A 50 13.99 22.74 7.60
N THR A 51 14.18 21.55 8.19
CA THR A 51 15.33 20.67 7.91
C THR A 51 15.10 19.77 6.69
N LEU A 52 13.85 19.68 6.24
CA LEU A 52 13.43 18.99 5.03
C LEU A 52 12.37 19.85 4.31
N THR A 53 12.34 19.78 2.99
CA THR A 53 11.25 20.30 2.15
C THR A 53 10.62 19.17 1.35
N SER A 54 9.39 19.35 0.88
CA SER A 54 8.71 18.37 0.02
C SER A 54 9.47 18.17 -1.28
N GLU A 55 10.01 19.23 -1.88
CA GLU A 55 10.89 19.13 -3.05
C GLU A 55 12.07 18.20 -2.75
N ARG A 56 12.77 18.43 -1.63
CA ARG A 56 13.92 17.61 -1.25
C ARG A 56 13.54 16.15 -0.99
N LEU A 57 12.38 15.91 -0.38
CA LEU A 57 11.88 14.56 -0.15
C LEU A 57 11.58 13.83 -1.48
N VAL A 58 10.96 14.52 -2.45
CA VAL A 58 10.73 13.98 -3.80
C VAL A 58 12.05 13.67 -4.50
N GLU A 59 13.03 14.58 -4.47
CA GLU A 59 14.37 14.34 -5.05
C GLU A 59 15.03 13.08 -4.49
N LEU A 60 14.95 12.90 -3.17
CA LEU A 60 15.51 11.73 -2.48
C LEU A 60 14.86 10.43 -2.95
N TYR A 61 13.53 10.41 -3.11
CA TYR A 61 12.80 9.27 -3.63
C TYR A 61 13.09 8.98 -5.11
N LEU A 62 13.13 10.01 -5.96
CA LEU A 62 13.49 9.87 -7.38
C LEU A 62 14.91 9.33 -7.55
N ALA A 63 15.88 9.83 -6.76
CA ALA A 63 17.24 9.32 -6.77
C ALA A 63 17.30 7.84 -6.37
N ARG A 64 16.46 7.42 -5.42
CA ARG A 64 16.36 6.03 -4.98
C ARG A 64 15.72 5.13 -6.03
N ILE A 65 14.66 5.59 -6.69
CA ILE A 65 14.05 4.88 -7.83
C ILE A 65 15.09 4.67 -8.92
N GLN A 66 15.83 5.71 -9.32
CA GLN A 66 16.88 5.57 -10.32
C GLN A 66 17.91 4.50 -9.92
N ALA A 67 18.41 4.57 -8.68
CA ALA A 67 19.47 3.68 -8.21
C ALA A 67 19.04 2.20 -8.12
N TYR A 68 17.81 1.91 -7.71
CA TYR A 68 17.38 0.54 -7.40
C TYR A 68 16.37 -0.04 -8.38
N ASP A 69 15.47 0.78 -8.91
CA ASP A 69 14.43 0.32 -9.85
C ASP A 69 14.94 0.23 -11.28
N GLN A 70 15.66 1.26 -11.70
CA GLN A 70 16.10 1.42 -13.09
C GLN A 70 17.50 0.86 -13.30
N ASP A 71 18.47 1.18 -12.44
CA ASP A 71 19.87 0.79 -12.64
C ASP A 71 20.26 -0.53 -11.95
N GLY A 72 20.40 -0.52 -10.62
CA GLY A 72 21.09 -1.57 -9.85
C GLY A 72 20.43 -2.95 -9.89
N PRO A 73 19.70 -3.38 -8.84
CA PRO A 73 18.99 -4.67 -8.82
C PRO A 73 17.83 -4.76 -9.83
N ARG A 74 17.45 -3.64 -10.46
CA ARG A 74 16.35 -3.52 -11.44
C ARG A 74 15.06 -4.13 -10.93
N LEU A 75 14.53 -3.58 -9.84
CA LEU A 75 13.31 -4.09 -9.22
C LEU A 75 12.10 -4.06 -10.16
N ASN A 76 12.10 -3.15 -11.12
CA ASN A 76 11.09 -3.03 -12.17
C ASN A 76 9.67 -2.85 -11.59
N ALA A 77 9.60 -2.08 -10.51
CA ALA A 77 8.41 -1.75 -9.76
C ALA A 77 7.71 -0.50 -10.29
N VAL A 78 8.41 0.43 -10.96
CA VAL A 78 7.83 1.68 -11.48
C VAL A 78 7.56 1.57 -12.99
N LEU A 79 6.33 1.90 -13.41
CA LEU A 79 5.97 2.00 -14.84
C LEU A 79 6.06 3.46 -15.33
N TRP A 80 5.49 4.38 -14.56
CA TRP A 80 5.37 5.79 -14.94
C TRP A 80 5.81 6.67 -13.78
N LEU A 81 6.67 7.66 -14.04
CA LEU A 81 6.99 8.74 -13.10
C LEU A 81 6.14 9.96 -13.45
N ASN A 82 5.65 10.66 -12.44
CA ASN A 82 4.96 11.94 -12.64
C ASN A 82 6.00 13.03 -12.92
N ASP A 83 6.00 13.57 -14.14
CA ASP A 83 6.92 14.62 -14.57
C ASP A 83 6.69 15.96 -13.84
N GLN A 84 5.50 16.15 -13.27
CA GLN A 84 5.12 17.32 -12.48
C GLN A 84 5.38 17.16 -10.97
N ALA A 85 5.91 16.02 -10.51
CA ALA A 85 6.07 15.75 -9.08
C ALA A 85 6.93 16.80 -8.35
N LEU A 86 8.07 17.19 -8.93
CA LEU A 86 8.97 18.20 -8.34
C LEU A 86 8.33 19.59 -8.32
N GLU A 87 7.62 19.97 -9.38
CA GLU A 87 6.95 21.27 -9.43
C GLU A 87 5.79 21.33 -8.43
N THR A 88 4.99 20.27 -8.34
CA THR A 88 3.95 20.11 -7.33
C THR A 88 4.54 20.22 -5.93
N ALA A 89 5.71 19.62 -5.68
CA ALA A 89 6.38 19.69 -4.39
C ALA A 89 6.76 21.13 -4.01
N ARG A 90 7.32 21.91 -4.94
CA ARG A 90 7.65 23.34 -4.72
C ARG A 90 6.42 24.18 -4.40
N ILE A 91 5.33 23.95 -5.13
CA ILE A 91 4.05 24.64 -4.90
C ILE A 91 3.54 24.33 -3.48
N LEU A 92 3.60 23.06 -3.06
CA LEU A 92 3.16 22.66 -1.72
C LEU A 92 4.10 23.15 -0.61
N ASP A 93 5.41 23.25 -0.86
CA ASP A 93 6.36 23.89 0.07
C ASP A 93 6.03 25.37 0.29
N GLU A 94 5.74 26.10 -0.78
CA GLU A 94 5.31 27.50 -0.71
C GLU A 94 3.97 27.66 -0.01
N GLU A 95 2.99 26.79 -0.32
CA GLU A 95 1.70 26.78 0.36
C GLU A 95 1.87 26.51 1.87
N ARG A 96 2.69 25.53 2.24
CA ARG A 96 2.99 25.24 3.65
C ARG A 96 3.55 26.47 4.36
N ARG A 97 4.43 27.23 3.70
CA ARG A 97 5.02 28.46 4.24
C ARG A 97 4.00 29.59 4.39
N MET A 98 3.04 29.70 3.47
CA MET A 98 2.09 30.81 3.41
C MET A 98 0.81 30.59 4.23
N SER A 99 0.26 29.38 4.20
CA SER A 99 -1.04 29.05 4.82
C SER A 99 -1.00 27.84 5.77
N GLY A 100 0.14 27.16 5.87
CA GLY A 100 0.26 25.91 6.62
C GLY A 100 -0.14 24.68 5.80
N PRO A 101 0.08 23.46 6.34
CA PRO A 101 -0.26 22.21 5.63
C PRO A 101 -1.76 21.97 5.58
N ARG A 102 -2.26 21.42 4.45
CA ARG A 102 -3.66 20.99 4.29
C ARG A 102 -4.05 19.82 5.18
N SER A 103 -3.10 18.91 5.40
CA SER A 103 -3.27 17.68 6.17
C SER A 103 -1.90 17.12 6.59
N PRO A 104 -1.86 16.03 7.37
CA PRO A 104 -0.62 15.28 7.61
C PRO A 104 0.07 14.77 6.33
N LEU A 105 -0.66 14.65 5.21
CA LEU A 105 -0.10 14.22 3.92
C LEU A 105 0.40 15.37 3.04
N HIS A 106 0.35 16.61 3.52
CA HIS A 106 0.76 17.77 2.73
C HIS A 106 2.24 17.68 2.34
N GLY A 107 2.51 17.53 1.05
CA GLY A 107 3.85 17.37 0.50
C GLY A 107 4.46 15.98 0.67
N ILE A 108 3.64 14.97 1.03
CA ILE A 108 4.08 13.58 1.19
C ILE A 108 3.93 12.82 -0.15
N PRO A 109 5.00 12.18 -0.66
CA PRO A 109 4.93 11.39 -1.89
C PRO A 109 4.19 10.06 -1.73
N VAL A 110 3.27 9.79 -2.67
CA VAL A 110 2.43 8.61 -2.76
C VAL A 110 2.63 7.95 -4.12
N VAL A 111 2.70 6.62 -4.17
CA VAL A 111 2.76 5.85 -5.41
C VAL A 111 1.51 4.98 -5.57
N LEU A 112 1.01 4.86 -6.80
CA LEU A 112 -0.28 4.21 -7.09
C LEU A 112 -0.11 2.98 -7.97
N LYS A 113 -0.76 1.87 -7.64
CA LYS A 113 -0.84 0.75 -8.58
C LYS A 113 -1.42 1.21 -9.92
N ASP A 114 -0.88 0.70 -11.03
CA ASP A 114 -1.22 1.14 -12.40
C ASP A 114 -2.67 0.85 -12.86
N ASN A 115 -3.52 0.31 -12.00
CA ASN A 115 -4.95 0.17 -12.26
C ASN A 115 -5.80 1.25 -11.60
N ILE A 116 -5.19 2.31 -11.06
CA ILE A 116 -5.85 3.43 -10.39
C ILE A 116 -5.70 4.67 -11.28
N ASP A 117 -6.81 5.33 -11.58
CA ASP A 117 -6.87 6.45 -12.51
C ASP A 117 -6.22 7.72 -11.99
N THR A 118 -5.53 8.37 -12.91
CA THR A 118 -4.89 9.67 -12.76
C THR A 118 -5.07 10.45 -14.05
N ALA A 119 -5.49 11.71 -13.98
CA ALA A 119 -5.68 12.55 -15.17
C ALA A 119 -4.36 12.97 -15.86
N ASP A 120 -3.23 12.81 -15.16
CA ASP A 120 -1.90 13.28 -15.58
C ASP A 120 -0.90 12.16 -15.93
N MET A 121 -1.26 10.89 -15.74
CA MET A 121 -0.42 9.74 -16.10
C MET A 121 -1.26 8.57 -16.64
N PRO A 122 -0.69 7.70 -17.48
CA PRO A 122 -1.42 6.54 -17.98
C PRO A 122 -1.93 5.61 -16.87
N THR A 123 -3.07 4.97 -17.13
CA THR A 123 -3.57 3.80 -16.39
C THR A 123 -3.70 2.67 -17.39
N THR A 124 -2.82 1.68 -17.29
CA THR A 124 -2.82 0.56 -18.25
C THR A 124 -3.24 -0.76 -17.61
N ALA A 125 -3.37 -0.79 -16.27
CA ALA A 125 -3.45 -2.01 -15.48
C ALA A 125 -2.36 -3.03 -15.85
N GLY A 126 -1.19 -2.54 -16.26
CA GLY A 126 -0.09 -3.35 -16.78
C GLY A 126 -0.35 -4.04 -18.14
N SER A 127 -1.41 -3.70 -18.87
CA SER A 127 -1.73 -4.35 -20.14
C SER A 127 -1.34 -3.52 -21.35
N LEU A 128 -0.63 -4.13 -22.29
CA LEU A 128 -0.35 -3.54 -23.60
C LEU A 128 -1.62 -3.19 -24.39
N LEU A 129 -2.73 -3.84 -24.07
CA LEU A 129 -4.03 -3.51 -24.65
C LEU A 129 -4.51 -2.10 -24.28
N LEU A 130 -4.01 -1.56 -23.18
CA LEU A 130 -4.33 -0.24 -22.63
C LEU A 130 -3.09 0.66 -22.61
N ALA A 131 -2.04 0.33 -23.37
CA ALA A 131 -0.81 1.10 -23.39
C ALA A 131 -1.09 2.58 -23.75
N GLY A 132 -0.58 3.49 -22.92
CA GLY A 132 -0.77 4.93 -23.08
C GLY A 132 -2.18 5.45 -22.79
N SER A 133 -3.10 4.60 -22.28
CA SER A 133 -4.45 5.03 -21.91
C SER A 133 -4.39 6.09 -20.82
N LEU A 134 -4.81 7.30 -21.15
CA LEU A 134 -4.92 8.42 -20.22
C LEU A 134 -6.39 8.58 -19.80
N PRO A 135 -6.73 8.31 -18.52
CA PRO A 135 -8.07 8.55 -17.98
C PRO A 135 -8.51 10.01 -18.12
N PRO A 136 -9.82 10.30 -18.20
CA PRO A 136 -10.32 11.67 -18.29
C PRO A 136 -10.16 12.46 -16.98
N ASP A 137 -10.09 11.78 -15.84
CA ASP A 137 -10.03 12.33 -14.48
C ASP A 137 -9.24 11.42 -13.51
N ASP A 138 -9.03 11.92 -12.30
CA ASP A 138 -8.43 11.15 -11.21
C ASP A 138 -9.48 10.21 -10.60
N ALA A 139 -9.05 9.03 -10.15
CA ALA A 139 -9.88 8.19 -9.29
C ALA A 139 -10.29 8.95 -8.02
N PHE A 140 -11.47 8.65 -7.47
CA PHE A 140 -12.00 9.34 -6.28
C PHE A 140 -10.98 9.38 -5.11
N ILE A 141 -10.30 8.26 -4.84
CA ILE A 141 -9.29 8.20 -3.77
C ILE A 141 -8.05 9.04 -4.08
N VAL A 142 -7.70 9.22 -5.36
CA VAL A 142 -6.57 10.05 -5.80
C VAL A 142 -6.92 11.52 -5.67
N GLU A 143 -8.13 11.92 -6.07
CA GLU A 143 -8.61 13.30 -5.90
C GLU A 143 -8.54 13.70 -4.42
N LYS A 144 -9.02 12.83 -3.51
CA LYS A 144 -8.91 13.05 -2.07
C LYS A 144 -7.48 13.21 -1.58
N LEU A 145 -6.54 12.41 -2.09
CA LEU A 145 -5.13 12.53 -1.73
C LEU A 145 -4.53 13.87 -2.20
N ARG A 146 -4.81 14.29 -3.44
CA ARG A 146 -4.36 15.60 -3.95
C ARG A 146 -4.98 16.75 -3.17
N ASN A 147 -6.26 16.66 -2.85
CA ASN A 147 -6.96 17.64 -2.01
C ASN A 147 -6.35 17.74 -0.60
N ALA A 148 -5.85 16.62 -0.06
CA ALA A 148 -5.11 16.57 1.19
C ALA A 148 -3.64 17.08 1.07
N GLY A 149 -3.20 17.42 -0.14
CA GLY A 149 -1.86 17.92 -0.43
C GLY A 149 -0.82 16.82 -0.67
N ALA A 150 -1.22 15.57 -0.91
CA ALA A 150 -0.28 14.51 -1.25
C ALA A 150 0.26 14.67 -2.68
N ILE A 151 1.49 14.21 -2.91
CA ILE A 151 2.15 14.25 -4.22
C ILE A 151 2.07 12.86 -4.85
N ILE A 152 1.32 12.72 -5.94
CA ILE A 152 1.30 11.47 -6.69
C ILE A 152 2.61 11.36 -7.49
N LEU A 153 3.52 10.51 -7.03
CA LEU A 153 4.89 10.41 -7.54
C LEU A 153 5.01 9.50 -8.76
N ALA A 154 4.33 8.35 -8.74
CA ALA A 154 4.52 7.32 -9.75
C ALA A 154 3.34 6.34 -9.83
N LYS A 155 3.23 5.66 -10.98
CA LYS A 155 2.39 4.47 -11.18
C LYS A 155 3.26 3.22 -11.13
N LEU A 156 2.84 2.20 -10.37
CA LEU A 156 3.62 0.99 -10.15
C LEU A 156 3.15 -0.19 -11.01
N ASN A 157 4.13 -1.01 -11.36
CA ASN A 157 3.93 -2.28 -12.02
C ASN A 157 3.07 -3.24 -11.17
N MET A 158 2.40 -4.17 -11.84
CA MET A 158 1.44 -5.08 -11.22
C MET A 158 1.32 -6.39 -11.99
N SER A 159 0.66 -7.39 -11.41
CA SER A 159 0.13 -8.48 -12.23
C SER A 159 -0.92 -7.92 -13.19
N GLU A 160 -0.76 -8.18 -14.48
CA GLU A 160 -1.60 -7.61 -15.54
C GLU A 160 -3.11 -7.79 -15.26
N LEU A 161 -3.87 -6.70 -15.37
CA LEU A 161 -5.32 -6.63 -15.07
C LEU A 161 -5.66 -7.25 -13.71
N ALA A 162 -4.78 -7.03 -12.74
CA ALA A 162 -4.86 -7.51 -11.37
C ALA A 162 -4.91 -9.05 -11.21
N SER A 163 -4.51 -9.81 -12.23
CA SER A 163 -4.70 -11.27 -12.29
C SER A 163 -3.45 -11.99 -12.83
N GLY A 164 -3.27 -13.25 -12.44
CA GLY A 164 -2.16 -14.10 -12.92
C GLY A 164 -0.85 -13.88 -12.17
N VAL A 165 0.28 -14.08 -12.87
CA VAL A 165 1.63 -14.05 -12.29
C VAL A 165 2.13 -12.64 -12.03
N THR A 166 3.21 -12.48 -11.27
CA THR A 166 3.80 -11.18 -10.91
C THR A 166 4.59 -10.52 -12.04
N MET A 167 3.92 -10.32 -13.17
CA MET A 167 4.42 -9.57 -14.32
C MET A 167 3.28 -8.84 -15.01
N SER A 168 3.63 -7.79 -15.74
CA SER A 168 2.74 -7.12 -16.68
C SER A 168 3.26 -7.25 -18.11
N SER A 169 2.39 -7.13 -19.11
CA SER A 169 2.85 -7.05 -20.50
C SER A 169 3.49 -5.71 -20.83
N VAL A 170 3.18 -4.65 -20.08
CA VAL A 170 3.81 -3.32 -20.23
C VAL A 170 5.23 -3.30 -19.65
N GLY A 171 5.40 -3.72 -18.39
CA GLY A 171 6.66 -3.61 -17.67
C GLY A 171 7.45 -4.90 -17.54
N GLY A 172 6.85 -6.08 -17.72
CA GLY A 172 7.50 -7.37 -17.47
C GLY A 172 7.51 -7.75 -15.98
N PHE A 173 8.46 -8.62 -15.60
CA PHE A 173 8.55 -9.21 -14.25
C PHE A 173 9.00 -8.21 -13.19
N ILE A 174 8.36 -8.26 -12.03
CA ILE A 174 8.70 -7.47 -10.84
C ILE A 174 9.56 -8.33 -9.92
N ARG A 175 10.59 -7.75 -9.30
CA ARG A 175 11.51 -8.44 -8.41
C ARG A 175 11.30 -8.03 -6.95
N ASN A 176 11.47 -8.97 -6.03
CA ASN A 176 11.41 -8.70 -4.60
C ASN A 176 12.72 -8.03 -4.13
N PRO A 177 12.67 -6.91 -3.37
CA PRO A 177 13.87 -6.23 -2.89
C PRO A 177 14.68 -7.03 -1.85
N HIS A 178 14.08 -8.02 -1.18
CA HIS A 178 14.78 -8.90 -0.24
C HIS A 178 15.60 -9.99 -0.95
N ASP A 179 15.13 -10.42 -2.12
CA ASP A 179 15.77 -11.42 -2.96
C ASP A 179 15.25 -11.28 -4.40
N ILE A 180 16.12 -10.83 -5.31
CA ILE A 180 15.73 -10.48 -6.68
C ILE A 180 15.30 -11.69 -7.54
N GLU A 181 15.55 -12.91 -7.06
CA GLU A 181 15.10 -14.15 -7.70
C GLU A 181 13.70 -14.59 -7.20
N ARG A 182 13.14 -13.90 -6.20
CA ARG A 182 11.82 -14.21 -5.63
C ARG A 182 10.75 -13.24 -6.11
N SER A 183 9.51 -13.74 -6.09
CA SER A 183 8.33 -12.94 -6.38
C SER A 183 8.04 -11.96 -5.23
N PRO A 184 7.69 -10.70 -5.52
CA PRO A 184 7.12 -9.77 -4.54
C PRO A 184 5.61 -10.05 -4.29
N ALA A 185 5.11 -11.23 -4.67
CA ALA A 185 3.70 -11.59 -4.75
C ALA A 185 2.89 -10.62 -5.65
N GLY A 186 1.57 -10.78 -5.73
CA GLY A 186 0.74 -9.99 -6.62
C GLY A 186 -0.69 -9.86 -6.12
N SER A 187 -1.54 -9.05 -6.76
CA SER A 187 -1.22 -8.27 -7.96
C SER A 187 -0.60 -6.90 -7.73
N SER A 188 -0.57 -6.36 -6.49
CA SER A 188 0.09 -5.08 -6.17
C SER A 188 1.59 -5.25 -5.91
N GLY A 189 2.26 -6.11 -6.68
CA GLY A 189 3.66 -6.49 -6.47
C GLY A 189 4.63 -5.32 -6.60
N GLY A 190 4.42 -4.43 -7.57
CA GLY A 190 5.24 -3.22 -7.73
C GLY A 190 5.06 -2.25 -6.57
N THR A 191 3.84 -2.06 -6.07
CA THR A 191 3.61 -1.27 -4.84
C THR A 191 4.33 -1.89 -3.64
N GLY A 192 4.24 -3.21 -3.45
CA GLY A 192 4.95 -3.92 -2.38
C GLY A 192 6.46 -3.72 -2.45
N ALA A 193 7.05 -3.97 -3.62
CA ALA A 193 8.49 -3.80 -3.85
C ALA A 193 8.94 -2.33 -3.67
N ALA A 194 8.18 -1.38 -4.23
CA ALA A 194 8.49 0.04 -4.15
C ALA A 194 8.49 0.57 -2.71
N ILE A 195 7.49 0.19 -1.90
CA ILE A 195 7.40 0.64 -0.50
C ILE A 195 8.48 0.00 0.37
N SER A 196 8.78 -1.28 0.16
CA SER A 196 9.86 -1.99 0.86
C SER A 196 11.24 -1.41 0.50
N ALA A 197 11.45 -1.07 -0.77
CA ALA A 197 12.66 -0.38 -1.24
C ALA A 197 12.67 1.12 -0.94
N ALA A 198 11.67 1.66 -0.25
CA ALA A 198 11.51 3.07 0.11
C ALA A 198 11.51 4.04 -1.09
N PHE A 199 10.80 3.72 -2.17
CA PHE A 199 10.63 4.60 -3.34
C PHE A 199 9.61 5.71 -3.11
N ALA A 200 8.82 5.63 -2.06
CA ALA A 200 7.92 6.67 -1.58
C ALA A 200 7.57 6.42 -0.11
N GLN A 201 6.86 7.36 0.51
CA GLN A 201 6.37 7.17 1.88
C GLN A 201 5.16 6.22 1.90
N LEU A 202 4.25 6.43 0.96
CA LEU A 202 2.95 5.78 0.91
C LEU A 202 2.72 5.12 -0.45
N GLY A 203 2.01 3.99 -0.44
CA GLY A 203 1.61 3.27 -1.64
C GLY A 203 0.14 2.87 -1.58
N ILE A 204 -0.48 2.72 -2.75
CA ILE A 204 -1.82 2.13 -2.87
C ILE A 204 -1.74 0.87 -3.73
N GLY A 205 -2.30 -0.21 -3.20
CA GLY A 205 -2.62 -1.41 -3.96
C GLY A 205 -4.12 -1.60 -4.10
N THR A 206 -4.51 -2.65 -4.83
CA THR A 206 -5.90 -3.12 -4.90
C THR A 206 -5.95 -4.61 -4.57
N ASP A 207 -7.00 -5.06 -3.90
CA ASP A 207 -7.15 -6.41 -3.34
C ASP A 207 -8.54 -6.98 -3.69
N THR A 208 -8.55 -8.03 -4.50
CA THR A 208 -9.73 -8.86 -4.82
C THR A 208 -9.67 -10.19 -4.06
N GLY A 209 -8.49 -10.81 -4.00
CA GLY A 209 -8.30 -12.15 -3.43
C GLY A 209 -7.00 -12.30 -2.62
N GLY A 210 -6.38 -11.20 -2.21
CA GLY A 210 -5.09 -11.15 -1.52
C GLY A 210 -4.13 -10.10 -2.08
N SER A 211 -4.54 -9.30 -3.06
CA SER A 211 -3.60 -8.51 -3.87
C SER A 211 -3.00 -7.29 -3.18
N VAL A 212 -3.40 -6.93 -1.95
CA VAL A 212 -2.65 -6.02 -1.07
C VAL A 212 -1.88 -6.84 -0.03
N ARG A 213 -2.57 -7.77 0.65
CA ARG A 213 -2.01 -8.56 1.76
C ARG A 213 -0.84 -9.46 1.35
N GLY A 214 -0.91 -10.08 0.18
CA GLY A 214 0.14 -10.92 -0.40
C GLY A 214 1.43 -10.14 -0.62
N PRO A 215 1.42 -9.06 -1.42
CA PRO A 215 2.58 -8.18 -1.57
C PRO A 215 3.08 -7.58 -0.26
N THR A 216 2.19 -7.19 0.66
CA THR A 216 2.59 -6.73 1.99
C THR A 216 3.42 -7.77 2.74
N THR A 217 2.95 -9.04 2.76
CA THR A 217 3.64 -10.15 3.43
C THR A 217 4.98 -10.46 2.76
N ALA A 218 5.01 -10.59 1.44
CA ALA A 218 6.21 -10.97 0.69
C ALA A 218 7.33 -9.92 0.73
N ASN A 219 6.98 -8.64 0.96
CA ASN A 219 7.94 -7.54 0.95
C ASN A 219 8.23 -6.98 2.36
N GLY A 220 7.67 -7.57 3.42
CA GLY A 220 7.96 -7.19 4.80
C GLY A 220 7.51 -5.77 5.16
N ILE A 221 6.32 -5.37 4.73
CA ILE A 221 5.73 -4.04 4.99
C ILE A 221 4.37 -4.18 5.68
N ALA A 222 3.71 -3.06 5.98
CA ALA A 222 2.33 -3.01 6.44
C ALA A 222 1.37 -2.72 5.27
N GLY A 223 0.15 -3.25 5.35
CA GLY A 223 -0.88 -3.00 4.36
C GLY A 223 -2.25 -3.45 4.86
N LEU A 224 -3.28 -2.73 4.42
CA LEU A 224 -4.64 -2.95 4.88
C LEU A 224 -5.57 -3.16 3.69
N LYS A 225 -6.28 -4.29 3.70
CA LYS A 225 -7.49 -4.46 2.88
C LYS A 225 -8.68 -4.01 3.73
N PRO A 226 -9.30 -2.85 3.46
CA PRO A 226 -10.39 -2.35 4.27
C PRO A 226 -11.69 -3.17 4.07
N THR A 227 -12.72 -2.78 4.82
CA THR A 227 -14.09 -3.26 4.62
C THR A 227 -14.59 -2.90 3.21
N HIS A 228 -15.40 -3.77 2.61
CA HIS A 228 -16.04 -3.50 1.31
C HIS A 228 -16.87 -2.21 1.38
N GLY A 229 -16.57 -1.25 0.52
CA GLY A 229 -17.23 0.06 0.49
C GLY A 229 -16.67 1.07 1.50
N LEU A 230 -15.56 0.82 2.19
CA LEU A 230 -14.94 1.88 3.00
C LEU A 230 -14.25 2.95 2.14
N LEU A 231 -13.59 2.51 1.07
CA LEU A 231 -12.96 3.36 0.07
C LEU A 231 -13.71 3.16 -1.25
N SER A 232 -13.89 4.25 -2.00
CA SER A 232 -14.46 4.18 -3.35
C SER A 232 -13.56 3.39 -4.29
N ARG A 233 -14.19 2.73 -5.25
CA ARG A 233 -13.57 1.98 -6.35
C ARG A 233 -13.76 2.68 -7.69
N ASP A 234 -14.38 3.85 -7.69
CA ASP A 234 -14.48 4.69 -8.88
C ASP A 234 -13.09 5.11 -9.39
N GLY A 235 -12.93 5.10 -10.71
CA GLY A 235 -11.62 5.28 -11.37
C GLY A 235 -10.60 4.17 -11.11
N ILE A 236 -11.04 2.93 -10.84
CA ILE A 236 -10.14 1.78 -10.70
C ILE A 236 -10.53 0.70 -11.72
N VAL A 237 -9.56 0.23 -12.53
CA VAL A 237 -9.81 -0.89 -13.47
C VAL A 237 -10.26 -2.12 -12.66
N PRO A 238 -11.49 -2.62 -12.87
CA PRO A 238 -12.08 -3.62 -12.00
C PRO A 238 -11.54 -5.02 -12.30
N LEU A 239 -11.62 -5.90 -11.30
CA LEU A 239 -11.50 -7.35 -11.47
C LEU A 239 -12.79 -8.07 -11.09
N ALA A 240 -13.31 -7.78 -9.90
CA ALA A 240 -14.63 -8.23 -9.46
C ALA A 240 -15.12 -7.36 -8.30
N LEU A 241 -16.06 -6.46 -8.59
CA LEU A 241 -16.60 -5.50 -7.62
C LEU A 241 -17.25 -6.15 -6.39
N SER A 242 -17.54 -7.46 -6.39
CA SER A 242 -17.85 -8.23 -5.17
C SER A 242 -16.76 -8.16 -4.10
N PHE A 243 -15.50 -8.08 -4.54
CA PHE A 243 -14.33 -8.27 -3.70
C PHE A 243 -13.33 -7.13 -3.79
N ASP A 244 -13.37 -6.32 -4.86
CA ASP A 244 -12.38 -5.27 -5.08
C ASP A 244 -12.42 -4.22 -3.96
N MET A 245 -11.24 -3.94 -3.41
CA MET A 245 -10.97 -2.81 -2.54
C MET A 245 -9.62 -2.19 -2.88
N ALA A 246 -9.51 -0.87 -2.87
CA ALA A 246 -8.21 -0.21 -2.73
C ALA A 246 -7.68 -0.39 -1.29
N GLY A 247 -6.36 -0.38 -1.10
CA GLY A 247 -5.74 -0.57 0.20
C GLY A 247 -4.44 0.21 0.35
N PRO A 248 -4.28 0.98 1.45
CA PRO A 248 -3.01 1.65 1.76
C PRO A 248 -1.92 0.63 2.12
N MET A 249 -0.70 0.91 1.67
CA MET A 249 0.50 0.11 1.89
C MET A 249 1.63 1.06 2.32
N ALA A 250 2.31 0.76 3.43
CA ALA A 250 3.39 1.58 3.95
C ALA A 250 4.36 0.72 4.79
N ARG A 251 5.52 1.26 5.16
CA ARG A 251 6.47 0.54 6.05
C ARG A 251 5.98 0.49 7.51
N HIS A 252 5.10 1.42 7.90
CA HIS A 252 4.62 1.55 9.28
C HIS A 252 3.09 1.53 9.34
N VAL A 253 2.53 0.95 10.40
CA VAL A 253 1.07 0.93 10.66
C VAL A 253 0.52 2.35 10.85
N TYR A 254 1.31 3.26 11.44
CA TYR A 254 0.95 4.67 11.57
C TYR A 254 0.62 5.31 10.22
N ASP A 255 1.48 5.08 9.22
CA ASP A 255 1.33 5.66 7.89
C ASP A 255 0.13 5.08 7.14
N VAL A 256 -0.11 3.77 7.30
CA VAL A 256 -1.32 3.09 6.79
C VAL A 256 -2.58 3.75 7.35
N ALA A 257 -2.62 4.01 8.66
CA ALA A 257 -3.77 4.64 9.32
C ALA A 257 -3.96 6.12 8.90
N ALA A 258 -2.86 6.87 8.80
CA ALA A 258 -2.88 8.26 8.34
C ALA A 258 -3.44 8.37 6.91
N MET A 259 -2.99 7.49 6.01
CA MET A 259 -3.46 7.46 4.63
C MET A 259 -4.91 6.99 4.52
N LEU A 260 -5.30 5.97 5.29
CA LEU A 260 -6.67 5.45 5.28
C LEU A 260 -7.70 6.55 5.54
N GLY A 261 -7.47 7.36 6.58
CA GLY A 261 -8.40 8.43 6.97
C GLY A 261 -8.67 9.42 5.84
N VAL A 262 -7.60 9.83 5.16
CA VAL A 262 -7.67 10.77 4.02
C VAL A 262 -8.50 10.21 2.86
N MET A 263 -8.43 8.90 2.59
CA MET A 263 -9.12 8.29 1.45
C MET A 263 -10.59 7.96 1.70
N THR A 264 -11.05 7.94 2.96
CA THR A 264 -12.45 7.58 3.27
C THR A 264 -13.47 8.62 2.80
N GLY A 265 -14.64 8.15 2.40
CA GLY A 265 -15.76 9.02 2.02
C GLY A 265 -16.86 8.24 1.31
N ILE A 266 -18.02 8.88 1.23
CA ILE A 266 -19.11 8.40 0.38
C ILE A 266 -18.91 8.96 -1.01
N ASP A 267 -18.98 8.08 -1.99
CA ASP A 267 -18.89 8.39 -3.39
C ASP A 267 -20.22 8.00 -4.06
N PRO A 268 -20.97 8.95 -4.65
CA PRO A 268 -22.21 8.63 -5.36
C PRO A 268 -22.00 7.73 -6.58
N ASP A 269 -20.81 7.74 -7.18
CA ASP A 269 -20.49 6.94 -8.36
C ASP A 269 -20.03 5.52 -8.01
N ASP A 270 -19.79 5.26 -6.71
CA ASP A 270 -19.62 3.93 -6.15
C ASP A 270 -20.66 3.61 -5.06
N VAL A 271 -21.73 2.92 -5.48
CA VAL A 271 -22.83 2.48 -4.61
C VAL A 271 -22.37 1.65 -3.40
N ALA A 272 -21.24 0.95 -3.45
CA ALA A 272 -20.77 0.20 -2.28
C ALA A 272 -20.38 1.12 -1.12
N THR A 273 -19.97 2.35 -1.40
CA THR A 273 -19.57 3.30 -0.35
C THR A 273 -20.73 3.69 0.55
N SER A 274 -21.97 3.62 0.06
CA SER A 274 -23.18 3.85 0.86
C SER A 274 -23.25 2.96 2.11
N LYS A 275 -22.65 1.75 2.06
CA LYS A 275 -22.55 0.84 3.22
C LYS A 275 -21.78 1.48 4.37
N SER A 276 -20.85 2.37 4.10
CA SER A 276 -20.03 3.04 5.11
C SER A 276 -20.63 4.36 5.60
N SER A 277 -21.85 4.72 5.18
CA SER A 277 -22.50 5.96 5.64
C SER A 277 -22.54 6.03 7.17
N ASN A 278 -21.95 7.09 7.72
CA ASN A 278 -21.76 7.31 9.16
C ASN A 278 -20.94 6.22 9.89
N ARG A 279 -20.11 5.45 9.16
CA ARG A 279 -19.30 4.33 9.66
C ARG A 279 -17.85 4.39 9.13
N PHE A 280 -17.32 5.59 8.96
CA PHE A 280 -15.92 5.82 8.64
C PHE A 280 -15.38 7.00 9.46
N GLU A 281 -14.07 6.99 9.65
CA GLU A 281 -13.34 8.07 10.33
C GLU A 281 -12.41 8.76 9.33
N THR A 282 -12.27 10.08 9.43
CA THR A 282 -11.32 10.82 8.60
C THR A 282 -9.92 10.85 9.19
N ASN A 283 -9.77 10.36 10.42
CA ASN A 283 -8.49 10.18 11.09
C ASN A 283 -8.47 8.81 11.80
N TYR A 284 -7.75 7.82 11.27
CA TYR A 284 -7.58 6.53 11.97
C TYR A 284 -6.36 6.48 12.89
N THR A 285 -5.48 7.48 12.87
CA THR A 285 -4.32 7.48 13.79
C THR A 285 -4.74 7.63 15.24
N GLN A 286 -5.96 8.14 15.50
CA GLN A 286 -6.56 8.22 16.84
C GLN A 286 -6.76 6.85 17.51
N PHE A 287 -6.75 5.75 16.75
CA PHE A 287 -6.90 4.39 17.28
C PHE A 287 -5.57 3.67 17.48
N LEU A 288 -4.44 4.34 17.25
CA LEU A 288 -3.13 3.76 17.49
C LEU A 288 -2.81 3.81 18.98
N ASP A 289 -2.87 2.65 19.62
CA ASP A 289 -2.63 2.48 21.04
C ASP A 289 -1.64 1.32 21.26
N VAL A 290 -0.51 1.63 21.88
CA VAL A 290 0.55 0.67 22.20
C VAL A 290 0.10 -0.40 23.20
N SER A 291 -0.97 -0.13 23.96
CA SER A 291 -1.54 -1.04 24.96
C SER A 291 -2.74 -1.85 24.45
N ALA A 292 -3.12 -1.69 23.18
CA ALA A 292 -4.34 -2.29 22.60
C ALA A 292 -4.40 -3.82 22.68
N LEU A 293 -3.27 -4.51 22.89
CA LEU A 293 -3.22 -5.95 23.03
C LEU A 293 -3.70 -6.47 24.40
N GLY A 294 -3.70 -5.63 25.45
CA GLY A 294 -3.92 -6.07 26.84
C GLY A 294 -5.24 -6.81 27.10
N ASP A 295 -6.29 -6.48 26.33
CA ASP A 295 -7.60 -7.13 26.39
C ASP A 295 -8.01 -7.80 25.06
N ALA A 296 -7.10 -7.86 24.09
CA ALA A 296 -7.39 -8.40 22.77
C ALA A 296 -7.60 -9.92 22.82
N ARG A 297 -8.59 -10.40 22.07
CA ARG A 297 -8.83 -11.84 21.83
C ARG A 297 -8.60 -12.14 20.36
N ILE A 298 -7.52 -12.86 20.05
CA ILE A 298 -7.06 -13.08 18.68
C ILE A 298 -7.24 -14.56 18.33
N GLY A 299 -8.04 -14.84 17.31
CA GLY A 299 -8.22 -16.19 16.75
C GLY A 299 -7.17 -16.49 15.67
N ILE A 300 -6.44 -17.60 15.81
CA ILE A 300 -5.43 -18.05 14.84
C ILE A 300 -5.98 -19.21 14.04
N ALA A 301 -6.16 -18.97 12.74
CA ALA A 301 -6.61 -19.97 11.79
C ALA A 301 -5.52 -21.01 11.52
N ARG A 302 -5.52 -22.07 12.33
CA ARG A 302 -4.48 -23.12 12.32
C ARG A 302 -4.45 -23.91 11.02
N ASP A 303 -5.55 -23.92 10.26
CA ASP A 303 -5.66 -24.61 8.97
C ASP A 303 -4.71 -24.08 7.89
N PHE A 304 -4.11 -22.90 8.09
CA PHE A 304 -3.18 -22.27 7.14
C PHE A 304 -1.70 -22.37 7.55
N LEU A 305 -1.38 -23.10 8.62
CA LEU A 305 0.00 -23.39 9.05
C LEU A 305 0.46 -24.78 8.57
N GLY A 306 1.73 -25.12 8.77
CA GLY A 306 2.28 -26.46 8.52
C GLY A 306 2.89 -26.66 7.14
N GLN A 307 2.93 -25.61 6.30
CA GLN A 307 3.52 -25.66 4.96
C GLN A 307 5.04 -25.43 4.99
N ASP A 308 5.52 -24.60 5.90
CA ASP A 308 6.93 -24.24 6.03
C ASP A 308 7.26 -24.03 7.50
N THR A 309 8.21 -24.82 8.02
CA THR A 309 8.55 -24.83 9.45
C THR A 309 9.24 -23.56 9.92
N GLU A 310 9.95 -22.84 9.05
CA GLU A 310 10.58 -21.57 9.39
C GLU A 310 9.53 -20.46 9.48
N VAL A 311 8.55 -20.45 8.56
CA VAL A 311 7.41 -19.53 8.61
C VAL A 311 6.55 -19.80 9.84
N ASP A 312 6.23 -21.07 10.11
CA ASP A 312 5.44 -21.46 11.28
C ASP A 312 6.12 -21.00 12.58
N TRP A 313 7.45 -21.12 12.68
CA TRP A 313 8.21 -20.65 13.84
C TRP A 313 8.11 -19.13 14.02
N ILE A 314 8.20 -18.34 12.94
CA ILE A 314 8.04 -16.87 13.00
C ILE A 314 6.63 -16.50 13.46
N ILE A 315 5.61 -17.20 12.96
CA ILE A 315 4.22 -16.99 13.38
C ILE A 315 4.09 -17.27 14.89
N GLU A 316 4.55 -18.43 15.37
CA GLU A 316 4.47 -18.77 16.80
C GLU A 316 5.22 -17.78 17.69
N ALA A 317 6.42 -17.34 17.28
CA ALA A 317 7.17 -16.33 18.01
C ALA A 317 6.41 -14.99 18.09
N SER A 318 5.73 -14.60 17.02
CA SER A 318 4.91 -13.39 16.98
C SER A 318 3.67 -13.51 17.88
N LEU A 319 3.03 -14.68 17.91
CA LEU A 319 1.90 -14.95 18.82
C LEU A 319 2.34 -14.93 20.28
N GLU A 320 3.52 -15.44 20.59
CA GLU A 320 4.05 -15.38 21.95
C GLU A 320 4.35 -13.95 22.39
N ALA A 321 4.89 -13.12 21.50
CA ALA A 321 5.03 -11.69 21.75
C ALA A 321 3.67 -11.03 22.03
N MET A 322 2.62 -11.35 21.27
CA MET A 322 1.27 -10.83 21.54
C MET A 322 0.73 -11.28 22.90
N ARG A 323 0.97 -12.53 23.32
CA ARG A 323 0.59 -13.03 24.65
C ARG A 323 1.33 -12.30 25.77
N ALA A 324 2.61 -12.02 25.58
CA ALA A 324 3.41 -11.27 26.54
C ALA A 324 2.89 -9.85 26.77
N GLU A 325 2.30 -9.23 25.73
CA GLU A 325 1.60 -7.93 25.79
C GLU A 325 0.14 -8.04 26.29
N GLY A 326 -0.30 -9.21 26.76
CA GLY A 326 -1.60 -9.42 27.40
C GLY A 326 -2.70 -10.00 26.50
N ALA A 327 -2.45 -10.20 25.20
CA ALA A 327 -3.47 -10.74 24.31
C ALA A 327 -3.80 -12.21 24.64
N THR A 328 -5.09 -12.54 24.57
CA THR A 328 -5.55 -13.94 24.58
C THR A 328 -5.55 -14.48 23.15
N VAL A 329 -4.63 -15.41 22.87
CA VAL A 329 -4.57 -16.10 21.58
C VAL A 329 -5.34 -17.42 21.67
N VAL A 330 -6.29 -17.64 20.75
CA VAL A 330 -7.10 -18.85 20.66
C VAL A 330 -6.96 -19.51 19.30
N ASP A 331 -6.83 -20.83 19.28
CA ASP A 331 -6.80 -21.59 18.04
C ASP A 331 -8.22 -21.69 17.46
N VAL A 332 -8.35 -21.39 16.16
CA VAL A 332 -9.60 -21.53 15.43
C VAL A 332 -9.39 -22.40 14.20
N HIS A 333 -10.43 -23.18 13.89
CA HIS A 333 -10.46 -24.05 12.72
C HIS A 333 -11.72 -23.76 11.90
N PHE A 334 -11.54 -23.66 10.59
CA PHE A 334 -12.64 -23.53 9.66
C PHE A 334 -13.28 -24.90 9.40
N PRO A 335 -14.59 -24.95 9.13
CA PRO A 335 -15.22 -26.18 8.66
C PRO A 335 -14.55 -26.69 7.38
N GLN A 336 -14.26 -28.00 7.32
CA GLN A 336 -13.58 -28.60 6.16
C GLN A 336 -14.27 -28.28 4.83
N TRP A 337 -15.60 -28.34 4.80
CA TRP A 337 -16.38 -28.03 3.60
C TRP A 337 -16.08 -26.63 3.05
N PHE A 338 -15.78 -25.64 3.91
CA PHE A 338 -15.46 -24.27 3.49
C PHE A 338 -14.07 -24.21 2.87
N LEU A 339 -13.09 -24.87 3.49
CA LEU A 339 -11.72 -24.95 2.98
C LEU A 339 -11.67 -25.61 1.60
N ASP A 340 -12.51 -26.62 1.37
CA ASP A 340 -12.60 -27.36 0.11
C ASP A 340 -13.18 -26.49 -1.02
N VAL A 341 -14.15 -25.60 -0.74
CA VAL A 341 -14.93 -24.89 -1.78
C VAL A 341 -14.56 -23.42 -1.97
N LYS A 342 -13.79 -22.81 -1.06
CA LYS A 342 -13.48 -21.35 -1.11
C LYS A 342 -12.86 -20.89 -2.43
N GLY A 343 -12.10 -21.77 -3.10
CA GLY A 343 -11.48 -21.48 -4.39
C GLY A 343 -12.52 -21.36 -5.50
N ASP A 344 -13.43 -22.32 -5.57
CA ASP A 344 -14.53 -22.34 -6.53
C ASP A 344 -15.47 -21.16 -6.31
N TRP A 345 -15.74 -20.80 -5.05
CA TRP A 345 -16.59 -19.64 -4.72
C TRP A 345 -16.00 -18.35 -5.28
N TYR A 346 -14.69 -18.17 -5.10
CA TYR A 346 -13.97 -17.04 -5.63
C TYR A 346 -14.01 -17.01 -7.17
N THR A 347 -13.70 -18.11 -7.85
CA THR A 347 -13.64 -18.14 -9.32
C THR A 347 -15.02 -18.02 -9.98
N THR A 348 -16.04 -18.68 -9.43
CA THR A 348 -17.43 -18.63 -9.94
C THR A 348 -17.95 -17.19 -9.98
N ILE A 349 -17.68 -16.38 -8.95
CA ILE A 349 -18.04 -14.96 -8.91
C ILE A 349 -17.08 -14.15 -9.78
N ARG A 350 -15.77 -14.26 -9.53
CA ARG A 350 -14.76 -13.34 -10.07
C ARG A 350 -14.73 -13.35 -11.60
N TRP A 351 -14.79 -14.51 -12.24
CA TRP A 351 -14.68 -14.58 -13.70
C TRP A 351 -15.87 -13.96 -14.42
N ARG A 352 -17.08 -14.26 -13.95
CA ARG A 352 -18.32 -13.72 -14.51
C ARG A 352 -18.46 -12.22 -14.27
N GLU A 353 -18.04 -11.75 -13.10
CA GLU A 353 -17.99 -10.32 -12.80
C GLU A 353 -16.97 -9.61 -13.67
N PHE A 354 -15.75 -10.13 -13.85
CA PHE A 354 -14.77 -9.50 -14.72
C PHE A 354 -15.32 -9.34 -16.14
N ARG A 355 -15.90 -10.40 -16.70
CA ARG A 355 -16.52 -10.39 -18.04
C ARG A 355 -17.58 -9.30 -18.19
N ALA A 356 -18.41 -9.12 -17.17
CA ALA A 356 -19.49 -8.14 -17.19
C ALA A 356 -19.02 -6.71 -16.91
N GLN A 357 -18.02 -6.53 -16.04
CA GLN A 357 -17.62 -5.23 -15.50
C GLN A 357 -16.49 -4.56 -16.28
N ILE A 358 -15.55 -5.33 -16.87
CA ILE A 358 -14.46 -4.71 -17.64
C ILE A 358 -14.97 -3.86 -18.82
N PRO A 359 -16.02 -4.22 -19.58
CA PRO A 359 -16.55 -3.38 -20.65
C PRO A 359 -17.08 -2.03 -20.15
N GLU A 360 -17.60 -1.96 -18.92
CA GLU A 360 -18.11 -0.72 -18.33
C GLU A 360 -16.96 0.28 -18.13
N TYR A 361 -15.83 -0.16 -17.57
CA TYR A 361 -14.62 0.66 -17.47
C TYR A 361 -14.06 1.01 -18.86
N LEU A 362 -13.97 0.03 -19.76
CA LEU A 362 -13.43 0.27 -21.11
C LEU A 362 -14.25 1.30 -21.90
N ALA A 363 -15.53 1.51 -21.57
CA ALA A 363 -16.37 2.53 -22.20
C ALA A 363 -15.98 3.97 -21.81
N THR A 364 -15.27 4.17 -20.68
CA THR A 364 -14.87 5.51 -20.19
C THR A 364 -13.60 6.04 -20.87
N ILE A 365 -12.76 5.15 -21.41
CA ILE A 365 -11.48 5.49 -22.04
C ILE A 365 -11.58 5.67 -23.58
N GLY A 366 -10.50 6.12 -24.21
CA GLY A 366 -10.40 6.40 -25.65
C GLY A 366 -10.94 5.28 -26.56
N ARG A 367 -11.52 5.65 -27.71
CA ARG A 367 -12.19 4.72 -28.65
C ARG A 367 -11.25 3.70 -29.29
N GLU A 368 -9.95 3.97 -29.27
CA GLU A 368 -8.86 3.16 -29.79
C GLU A 368 -8.59 1.90 -28.96
N TYR A 369 -8.96 1.91 -27.67
CA TYR A 369 -8.82 0.78 -26.76
C TYR A 369 -9.92 -0.27 -26.97
N PRO A 370 -9.71 -1.54 -26.59
CA PRO A 370 -10.76 -2.56 -26.67
C PRO A 370 -12.00 -2.11 -25.88
N LYS A 371 -13.19 -2.49 -26.37
CA LYS A 371 -14.47 -2.15 -25.70
C LYS A 371 -15.19 -3.33 -25.08
N THR A 372 -14.69 -4.54 -25.33
CA THR A 372 -15.26 -5.78 -24.81
C THR A 372 -14.15 -6.74 -24.41
N LEU A 373 -14.45 -7.70 -23.55
CA LEU A 373 -13.52 -8.77 -23.21
C LEU A 373 -13.15 -9.62 -24.44
N SER A 374 -14.11 -9.87 -25.34
CA SER A 374 -13.84 -10.57 -26.61
C SER A 374 -12.82 -9.82 -27.48
N GLU A 375 -12.91 -8.49 -27.57
CA GLU A 375 -11.90 -7.68 -28.27
C GLU A 375 -10.54 -7.74 -27.57
N MET A 376 -10.50 -7.77 -26.23
CA MET A 376 -9.24 -7.95 -25.50
C MET A 376 -8.59 -9.29 -25.89
N VAL A 377 -9.35 -10.40 -25.90
CA VAL A 377 -8.87 -11.72 -26.33
C VAL A 377 -8.33 -11.68 -27.76
N GLU A 378 -9.09 -11.10 -28.71
CA GLU A 378 -8.68 -11.01 -30.11
C GLU A 378 -7.40 -10.19 -30.29
N ARG A 379 -7.29 -9.06 -29.60
CA ARG A 379 -6.12 -8.18 -29.69
C ARG A 379 -4.90 -8.81 -29.02
N SER A 380 -5.07 -9.49 -27.88
CA SER A 380 -3.97 -10.19 -27.21
C SER A 380 -3.32 -11.26 -28.10
N MET A 381 -4.11 -11.96 -28.93
CA MET A 381 -3.58 -12.94 -29.90
C MET A 381 -2.63 -12.35 -30.94
N LYS A 382 -2.66 -11.03 -31.15
CA LYS A 382 -1.80 -10.31 -32.10
C LYS A 382 -0.45 -9.90 -31.47
N ILE A 383 -0.31 -10.00 -30.15
CA ILE A 383 0.90 -9.65 -29.41
C ILE A 383 1.77 -10.91 -29.26
N MET A 384 2.52 -11.24 -30.31
CA MET A 384 3.31 -12.48 -30.38
C MET A 384 4.80 -12.31 -30.06
N SER A 385 5.27 -11.07 -29.94
CA SER A 385 6.69 -10.75 -29.70
C SER A 385 6.83 -9.50 -28.86
N LEU A 386 8.07 -9.18 -28.48
CA LEU A 386 8.39 -7.90 -27.86
C LEU A 386 7.90 -6.74 -28.75
N THR A 387 7.28 -5.74 -28.12
CA THR A 387 6.92 -4.50 -28.82
C THR A 387 8.12 -3.57 -28.92
N PRO A 388 8.18 -2.65 -29.90
CA PRO A 388 9.26 -1.66 -30.00
C PRO A 388 9.43 -0.82 -28.72
N GLU A 389 8.36 -0.64 -27.96
CA GLU A 389 8.32 0.11 -26.69
C GLU A 389 8.75 -0.73 -25.48
N GLY A 390 9.17 -1.99 -25.67
CA GLY A 390 9.71 -2.86 -24.63
C GLY A 390 8.69 -3.78 -23.94
N GLY A 391 7.42 -3.76 -24.38
CA GLY A 391 6.38 -4.64 -23.85
C GLY A 391 6.60 -6.10 -24.24
N THR A 392 6.15 -7.03 -23.38
CA THR A 392 6.33 -8.47 -23.58
C THR A 392 4.99 -9.22 -23.59
N PRO A 393 4.82 -10.27 -24.40
CA PRO A 393 3.64 -11.12 -24.33
C PRO A 393 3.46 -11.75 -22.94
N ASN A 394 2.21 -11.80 -22.47
CA ASN A 394 1.83 -12.45 -21.22
C ASN A 394 0.86 -13.61 -21.48
N PRO A 395 1.36 -14.81 -21.86
CA PRO A 395 0.51 -15.94 -22.23
C PRO A 395 -0.36 -16.45 -21.08
N THR A 396 0.11 -16.29 -19.83
CA THR A 396 -0.68 -16.63 -18.65
C THR A 396 -1.91 -15.73 -18.56
N ARG A 397 -1.74 -14.41 -18.74
CA ARG A 397 -2.88 -13.49 -18.72
C ARG A 397 -3.83 -13.73 -19.88
N TRP A 398 -3.31 -13.97 -21.09
CA TRP A 398 -4.13 -14.34 -22.24
C TRP A 398 -5.01 -15.57 -21.95
N SER A 399 -4.44 -16.63 -21.37
CA SER A 399 -5.19 -17.85 -21.05
C SER A 399 -6.35 -17.56 -20.09
N LEU A 400 -6.12 -16.68 -19.12
CA LEU A 400 -7.15 -16.24 -18.17
C LEU A 400 -8.22 -15.39 -18.85
N LEU A 401 -7.88 -14.52 -19.82
CA LEU A 401 -8.88 -13.74 -20.56
C LEU A 401 -9.85 -14.65 -21.33
N VAL A 402 -9.33 -15.74 -21.94
CA VAL A 402 -10.15 -16.74 -22.62
C VAL A 402 -11.10 -17.43 -21.64
N GLN A 403 -10.59 -17.88 -20.49
CA GLN A 403 -11.42 -18.53 -19.46
C GLN A 403 -12.49 -17.59 -18.90
N GLU A 404 -12.16 -16.33 -18.68
CA GLU A 404 -13.09 -15.30 -18.20
C GLU A 404 -14.19 -15.02 -19.24
N GLU A 405 -13.85 -14.97 -20.53
CA GLU A 405 -14.82 -14.80 -21.62
C GLU A 405 -15.78 -15.99 -21.73
N GLU A 406 -15.30 -17.20 -21.47
CA GLU A 406 -16.07 -18.44 -21.50
C GLU A 406 -16.84 -18.72 -20.18
N SER A 407 -16.67 -17.87 -19.16
CA SER A 407 -17.12 -18.15 -17.78
C SER A 407 -18.62 -18.08 -17.53
N GLY A 408 -19.43 -17.65 -18.52
CA GLY A 408 -20.88 -17.47 -18.36
C GLY A 408 -21.28 -16.04 -18.01
N THR A 409 -22.52 -15.82 -17.54
CA THR A 409 -23.08 -14.48 -17.30
C THR A 409 -23.55 -14.28 -15.86
N LEU A 410 -23.91 -13.04 -15.50
CA LEU A 410 -24.47 -12.72 -14.19
C LEU A 410 -25.89 -13.27 -13.97
N ASP A 411 -26.53 -13.82 -15.00
CA ASP A 411 -27.86 -14.46 -14.91
C ASP A 411 -27.77 -15.97 -14.64
N ASP A 412 -26.57 -16.55 -14.68
CA ASP A 412 -26.37 -17.97 -14.44
C ASP A 412 -26.81 -18.35 -13.02
N HIS A 413 -27.55 -19.45 -12.89
CA HIS A 413 -27.99 -19.97 -11.59
C HIS A 413 -26.83 -20.21 -10.62
N GLU A 414 -25.68 -20.66 -11.13
CA GLU A 414 -24.48 -20.88 -10.32
C GLU A 414 -23.95 -19.56 -9.73
N TYR A 415 -23.86 -18.52 -10.55
CA TYR A 415 -23.45 -17.19 -10.09
C TYR A 415 -24.42 -16.61 -9.08
N ILE A 416 -25.73 -16.63 -9.37
CA ILE A 416 -26.76 -16.11 -8.47
C ILE A 416 -26.73 -16.85 -7.14
N ALA A 417 -26.61 -18.19 -7.16
CA ALA A 417 -26.51 -18.99 -5.96
C ALA A 417 -25.27 -18.65 -5.14
N MET A 418 -24.12 -18.54 -5.80
CA MET A 418 -22.86 -18.21 -5.13
C MET A 418 -22.88 -16.80 -4.55
N LYS A 419 -23.37 -15.82 -5.31
CA LYS A 419 -23.42 -14.42 -4.93
C LYS A 419 -24.38 -14.16 -3.76
N ASN A 420 -25.55 -14.78 -3.77
CA ASN A 420 -26.61 -14.51 -2.80
C ASN A 420 -26.58 -15.41 -1.57
N TYR A 421 -25.99 -16.61 -1.66
CA TYR A 421 -25.97 -17.59 -0.57
C TYR A 421 -24.56 -18.02 -0.19
N GLY A 422 -23.69 -18.29 -1.16
CA GLY A 422 -22.30 -18.68 -0.88
C GLY A 422 -21.51 -17.55 -0.20
N LEU A 423 -21.38 -16.40 -0.87
CA LEU A 423 -20.58 -15.29 -0.38
C LEU A 423 -20.95 -14.83 1.05
N PRO A 424 -22.24 -14.69 1.42
CA PRO A 424 -22.61 -14.37 2.80
C PRO A 424 -22.21 -15.41 3.85
N MET A 425 -22.02 -16.68 3.48
CA MET A 425 -21.52 -17.70 4.41
C MET A 425 -20.02 -17.56 4.71
N ALA A 426 -19.29 -16.79 3.89
CA ALA A 426 -17.86 -16.53 4.04
C ALA A 426 -17.53 -15.17 4.68
N GLN A 427 -18.54 -14.31 4.89
CA GLN A 427 -18.39 -12.92 5.33
C GLN A 427 -18.73 -12.70 6.80
#